data_AF-A0A520JHY3-F1
#
_entry.id   AF-A0A520JHY3-F1
#
_cell.length_a   1.000
_cell.length_b   1.000
_cell.length_c   1.000
_cell.angle_alpha   90.00
_cell.angle_beta   90.00
_cell.angle_gamma   90.00
#
_symmetry.space_group_name_H-M   'P 1'
#
loop_
_entity.id
_entity.type
_entity.pdbx_description
1 polymer ?
#
loop_
_entity_poly.entity_id
_entity_poly.type
_entity_poly.pdbx_seq_one_letter_code
_entity_poly.pdbx_strand_id
1 'polypeptide(L)'
;MIPFLTMLLLSVVLDAAARPRARTGRDWRGVALHLMVMTGVFGVILAGTGNPVIAALVSVALVALFMVASNAKRKMLGEPLVFSDLALLVGVVRHPRFYFSALSVAQRWMLGIGAGIALIAIALLSSAAVRPHLIGVALAVGVGVAIALVLRSRALDGLAATPNLEADFARLGMMASLLLYWWRWLGSSDPQPCPAVAQQPGADLP
;
A
#
# COMPACT_ATOMS: atom_id res chain seq x y z
N MET A 1 1.82 22.67 -9.14
CA MET A 1 2.27 22.69 -7.73
C MET A 1 1.11 22.53 -6.74
N ILE A 2 0.06 23.35 -6.84
CA ILE A 2 -1.15 23.22 -5.97
C ILE A 2 -1.70 21.79 -5.85
N PRO A 3 -2.02 21.05 -6.93
CA PRO A 3 -2.61 19.71 -6.80
C PRO A 3 -1.71 18.72 -6.06
N PHE A 4 -0.39 18.85 -6.23
CA PHE A 4 0.61 18.03 -5.55
C PHE A 4 0.63 18.30 -4.04
N LEU A 5 0.70 19.57 -3.63
CA LEU A 5 0.73 19.94 -2.21
C LEU A 5 -0.58 19.55 -1.50
N THR A 6 -1.73 19.82 -2.14
CA THR A 6 -3.04 19.43 -1.62
C THR A 6 -3.14 17.91 -1.46
N MET A 7 -2.63 17.15 -2.44
CA MET A 7 -2.60 15.69 -2.37
C MET A 7 -1.72 15.18 -1.21
N LEU A 8 -0.53 15.76 -1.01
CA LEU A 8 0.33 15.38 0.12
C LEU A 8 -0.37 15.66 1.45
N LEU A 9 -0.94 16.85 1.62
CA LEU A 9 -1.68 17.22 2.83
C LEU A 9 -2.82 16.24 3.11
N LEU A 10 -3.69 15.99 2.13
CA LEU A 10 -4.81 15.07 2.26
C LEU A 10 -4.34 13.65 2.55
N SER A 11 -3.26 13.20 1.91
CA SER A 11 -2.73 11.86 2.13
C SER A 11 -2.26 11.65 3.56
N VAL A 12 -1.62 12.66 4.18
CA VAL A 12 -1.20 12.60 5.59
C VAL A 12 -2.41 12.56 6.51
N VAL A 13 -3.46 13.35 6.20
CA VAL A 13 -4.71 13.33 6.98
C VAL A 13 -5.40 11.96 6.90
N LEU A 14 -5.46 11.35 5.72
CA LEU A 14 -6.04 10.01 5.51
C LEU A 14 -5.21 8.92 6.18
N ASP A 15 -3.89 8.98 6.07
CA ASP A 15 -2.97 8.05 6.74
C ASP A 15 -3.00 8.23 8.28
N ALA A 16 -3.30 9.44 8.77
CA ALA A 16 -3.62 9.71 10.18
C ALA A 16 -5.01 9.21 10.60
N ALA A 17 -5.93 8.99 9.66
CA ALA A 17 -7.25 8.41 9.91
C ALA A 17 -7.27 6.88 9.92
N ALA A 18 -6.22 6.24 9.42
CA ALA A 18 -6.00 4.81 9.60
C ALA A 18 -5.76 4.49 11.09
N ARG A 19 -6.35 3.37 11.55
CA ARG A 19 -6.17 2.84 12.90
C ARG A 19 -5.27 1.59 12.85
N PRO A 20 -4.47 1.30 13.89
CA PRO A 20 -4.37 1.98 15.20
C PRO A 20 -3.58 3.31 15.16
N ARG A 21 -3.94 4.24 16.06
CA ARG A 21 -3.28 5.56 16.19
C ARG A 21 -2.36 5.59 17.41
N ALA A 22 -1.17 6.17 17.28
CA ALA A 22 -0.31 6.42 18.44
C ALA A 22 -0.93 7.44 19.40
N ARG A 23 -0.73 7.22 20.71
CA ARG A 23 -1.15 8.14 21.79
C ARG A 23 -0.25 9.39 21.90
N THR A 24 1.03 9.28 21.50
CA THR A 24 2.09 10.27 21.77
C THR A 24 2.59 11.01 20.53
N GLY A 25 1.89 10.92 19.40
CA GLY A 25 2.30 11.52 18.12
C GLY A 25 3.04 10.55 17.20
N ARG A 26 3.12 10.89 15.91
CA ARG A 26 3.80 10.07 14.88
C ARG A 26 5.28 10.41 14.80
N ASP A 27 6.09 9.38 14.54
CA ASP A 27 7.51 9.54 14.24
C ASP A 27 7.68 10.28 12.89
N TRP A 28 8.56 11.29 12.87
CA TRP A 28 8.85 12.08 11.68
C TRP A 28 9.40 11.21 10.54
N ARG A 29 10.11 10.11 10.85
CA ARG A 29 10.63 9.16 9.86
C ARG A 29 9.50 8.47 9.10
N GLY A 30 8.43 8.12 9.81
CA GLY A 30 7.22 7.54 9.22
C GLY A 30 6.50 8.52 8.30
N VAL A 31 6.38 9.78 8.73
CA VAL A 31 5.80 10.85 7.89
C VAL A 31 6.66 11.09 6.65
N ALA A 32 7.99 11.14 6.79
CA ALA A 32 8.91 11.32 5.66
C ALA A 32 8.79 10.17 4.64
N LEU A 33 8.76 8.91 5.10
CA LEU A 33 8.55 7.75 4.23
C LEU A 33 7.19 7.79 3.54
N HIS A 34 6.11 8.18 4.24
CA HIS A 34 4.79 8.36 3.65
C HIS A 34 4.82 9.42 2.53
N LEU A 35 5.43 10.59 2.79
CA LEU A 35 5.54 11.65 1.78
C LEU A 35 6.35 11.20 0.56
N MET A 36 7.43 10.42 0.76
CA MET A 36 8.19 9.82 -0.34
C MET A 36 7.31 8.86 -1.15
N VAL A 37 6.64 7.91 -0.50
CA VAL A 37 5.75 6.95 -1.19
C VAL A 37 4.69 7.69 -2.01
N MET A 38 4.01 8.65 -1.40
CA MET A 38 2.95 9.42 -2.05
C MET A 38 3.47 10.30 -3.20
N THR A 39 4.69 10.83 -3.09
CA THR A 39 5.35 11.53 -4.21
C THR A 39 5.66 10.59 -5.36
N GLY A 40 6.13 9.37 -5.07
CA GLY A 40 6.34 8.33 -6.08
C GLY A 40 5.05 7.92 -6.78
N VAL A 41 3.98 7.66 -6.02
CA VAL A 41 2.65 7.33 -6.56
C VAL A 41 2.12 8.45 -7.47
N PHE A 42 2.21 9.70 -7.01
CA PHE A 42 1.85 10.86 -7.82
C PHE A 42 2.69 10.93 -9.11
N GLY A 43 4.00 10.71 -9.02
CA GLY A 43 4.91 10.68 -10.17
C GLY A 43 4.52 9.63 -11.20
N VAL A 44 4.21 8.40 -10.76
CA VAL A 44 3.76 7.30 -11.64
C VAL A 44 2.45 7.65 -12.36
N ILE A 45 1.46 8.17 -11.64
CA ILE A 45 0.17 8.51 -12.25
C ILE A 45 0.32 9.74 -13.17
N LEU A 46 1.16 10.70 -12.81
CA LEU A 46 1.48 11.84 -13.67
C LEU A 46 2.22 11.39 -14.94
N ALA A 47 3.12 10.42 -14.84
CA ALA A 47 3.80 9.80 -15.97
C ALA A 47 2.84 9.09 -16.93
N GLY A 48 1.75 8.52 -16.42
CA GLY A 48 0.73 7.87 -17.25
C GLY A 48 -0.28 8.84 -17.87
N THR A 49 -0.72 9.84 -17.10
CA THR A 49 -1.88 10.68 -17.48
C THR A 49 -1.49 12.06 -18.01
N GLY A 50 -0.28 12.55 -17.75
CA GLY A 50 0.15 13.90 -18.10
C GLY A 50 -0.64 15.01 -17.39
N ASN A 51 -1.56 14.67 -16.47
CA ASN A 51 -2.46 15.61 -15.83
C ASN A 51 -2.26 15.62 -14.31
N PRO A 52 -1.76 16.73 -13.71
CA PRO A 52 -1.47 16.78 -12.29
C PRO A 52 -2.71 16.74 -11.40
N VAL A 53 -3.89 17.13 -11.90
CA VAL A 53 -5.15 17.04 -11.15
C VAL A 53 -5.61 15.60 -11.05
N ILE A 54 -5.59 14.86 -12.17
CA ILE A 54 -5.89 13.42 -12.17
C ILE A 54 -4.91 12.66 -11.28
N ALA A 55 -3.61 12.94 -11.41
CA ALA A 55 -2.59 12.33 -10.58
C ALA A 55 -2.84 12.55 -9.08
N ALA A 56 -3.23 13.76 -8.69
CA ALA A 56 -3.59 14.07 -7.31
C ALA A 56 -4.82 13.29 -6.84
N LEU A 57 -5.92 13.35 -7.60
CA LEU A 57 -7.18 12.69 -7.25
C LEU A 57 -7.03 11.18 -7.11
N VAL A 58 -6.39 10.54 -8.08
CA VAL A 58 -6.16 9.09 -8.06
C VAL A 58 -5.24 8.70 -6.90
N SER A 59 -4.19 9.48 -6.63
CA SER A 59 -3.31 9.21 -5.48
C SER A 59 -4.04 9.32 -4.14
N VAL A 60 -4.90 10.34 -3.97
CA VAL A 60 -5.74 10.50 -2.77
C VAL A 60 -6.76 9.36 -2.66
N ALA A 61 -7.38 8.97 -3.76
CA ALA A 61 -8.32 7.85 -3.78
C ALA A 61 -7.66 6.52 -3.38
N LEU A 62 -6.43 6.28 -3.83
CA LEU A 62 -5.66 5.09 -3.46
C LEU A 62 -5.39 5.04 -1.94
N VAL A 63 -4.87 6.10 -1.34
CA VAL A 63 -4.61 6.10 0.11
C VAL A 63 -5.91 6.04 0.92
N ALA A 64 -7.00 6.67 0.45
CA ALA A 64 -8.32 6.54 1.06
C ALA A 64 -8.83 5.10 1.03
N LEU A 65 -8.65 4.40 -0.10
CA LEU A 65 -9.01 3.00 -0.24
C LEU A 65 -8.23 2.12 0.75
N PHE A 66 -6.91 2.30 0.86
CA PHE A 66 -6.09 1.58 1.84
C PHE A 66 -6.53 1.88 3.28
N MET A 67 -6.84 3.14 3.60
CA MET A 67 -7.36 3.53 4.92
C MET A 67 -8.69 2.83 5.23
N VAL A 68 -9.65 2.83 4.31
CA VAL A 68 -10.95 2.18 4.48
C VAL A 68 -10.78 0.67 4.66
N ALA A 69 -9.97 0.03 3.81
CA ALA A 69 -9.68 -1.39 3.90
C ALA A 69 -9.03 -1.74 5.25
N SER A 70 -8.06 -0.96 5.70
CA SER A 70 -7.37 -1.16 6.98
C SER A 70 -8.35 -1.03 8.16
N ASN A 71 -9.19 0.00 8.15
CA ASN A 71 -10.16 0.22 9.22
C ASN A 71 -11.27 -0.84 9.23
N ALA A 72 -11.70 -1.31 8.06
CA ALA A 72 -12.68 -2.39 7.93
C ALA A 72 -12.10 -3.72 8.46
N LYS A 73 -10.87 -4.08 8.05
CA LYS A 73 -10.20 -5.28 8.54
C LYS A 73 -10.06 -5.26 10.05
N ARG A 74 -9.63 -4.13 10.61
CA ARG A 74 -9.51 -3.96 12.05
C ARG A 74 -10.83 -4.08 12.79
N LYS A 75 -11.95 -3.61 12.20
CA LYS A 75 -13.28 -3.76 12.79
C LYS A 75 -13.75 -5.21 12.81
N MET A 76 -13.38 -6.01 11.80
CA MET A 76 -13.83 -7.40 11.65
C MET A 76 -12.92 -8.41 12.36
N LEU A 77 -11.61 -8.20 12.32
CA LEU A 77 -10.59 -9.17 12.74
C LEU A 77 -9.72 -8.68 13.90
N GLY A 78 -9.86 -7.42 14.34
CA GLY A 78 -9.02 -6.82 15.37
C GLY A 78 -7.64 -6.37 14.89
N GLU A 79 -7.20 -6.81 13.71
CA GLU A 79 -5.86 -6.52 13.18
C GLU A 79 -5.87 -5.41 12.11
N PRO A 80 -4.85 -4.53 12.07
CA PRO A 80 -4.66 -3.58 10.97
C PRO A 80 -4.38 -4.30 9.64
N LEU A 81 -4.39 -3.56 8.52
CA LEU A 81 -4.04 -4.12 7.21
C LEU A 81 -2.63 -4.74 7.30
N VAL A 82 -2.52 -6.01 6.98
CA VAL A 82 -1.27 -6.77 7.04
C VAL A 82 -0.73 -6.91 5.62
N PHE A 83 0.59 -7.00 5.47
CA PHE A 83 1.27 -7.31 4.21
C PHE A 83 0.59 -8.45 3.42
N SER A 84 0.10 -9.48 4.11
CA SER A 84 -0.58 -10.64 3.50
C SER A 84 -1.83 -10.24 2.70
N ASP A 85 -2.54 -9.18 3.12
CA ASP A 85 -3.72 -8.69 2.40
C ASP A 85 -3.35 -8.06 1.05
N LEU A 86 -2.16 -7.49 0.96
CA LEU A 86 -1.65 -6.91 -0.28
C LEU A 86 -1.20 -8.01 -1.25
N ALA A 87 -0.59 -9.07 -0.74
CA ALA A 87 -0.32 -10.28 -1.53
C ALA A 87 -1.61 -10.93 -2.03
N LEU A 88 -2.68 -10.93 -1.21
CA LEU A 88 -4.02 -11.37 -1.62
C LEU A 88 -4.63 -10.42 -2.67
N LEU A 89 -4.46 -9.10 -2.57
CA LEU A 89 -4.88 -8.14 -3.61
C LEU A 89 -4.14 -8.38 -4.94
N VAL A 90 -2.83 -8.67 -4.90
CA VAL A 90 -2.08 -9.10 -6.09
C VAL A 90 -2.64 -10.42 -6.63
N GLY A 91 -3.02 -11.33 -5.74
CA GLY A 91 -3.75 -12.56 -6.08
C GLY A 91 -5.12 -12.32 -6.73
N VAL A 92 -5.88 -11.31 -6.28
CA VAL A 92 -7.17 -10.89 -6.86
C VAL A 92 -6.97 -10.41 -8.29
N VAL A 93 -5.92 -9.61 -8.55
CA VAL A 93 -5.60 -9.13 -9.90
C VAL A 93 -5.17 -10.29 -10.82
N ARG A 94 -4.44 -11.28 -10.30
CA ARG A 94 -4.04 -12.47 -11.06
C ARG A 94 -5.20 -13.46 -11.29
N HIS A 95 -6.13 -13.55 -10.34
CA HIS A 95 -7.25 -14.51 -10.38
C HIS A 95 -8.60 -13.83 -10.06
N PRO A 96 -9.07 -12.90 -10.92
CA PRO A 96 -10.24 -12.07 -10.63
C PRO A 96 -11.51 -12.91 -10.43
N ARG A 97 -11.67 -14.00 -11.19
CA ARG A 97 -12.88 -14.85 -11.15
C ARG A 97 -13.18 -15.43 -9.76
N PHE A 98 -12.14 -15.70 -8.96
CA PHE A 98 -12.30 -16.28 -7.62
C PHE A 98 -12.88 -15.26 -6.63
N TYR A 99 -12.39 -14.03 -6.65
CA TYR A 99 -12.78 -12.99 -5.70
C TYR A 99 -14.07 -12.27 -6.08
N PHE A 100 -14.36 -12.10 -7.37
CA PHE A 100 -15.64 -11.54 -7.79
C PHE A 100 -16.82 -12.41 -7.34
N SER A 101 -16.64 -13.73 -7.22
CA SER A 101 -17.68 -14.67 -6.78
C SER A 101 -18.30 -14.33 -5.40
N ALA A 102 -17.54 -13.68 -4.51
CA ALA A 102 -17.98 -13.32 -3.16
C ALA A 102 -18.80 -12.01 -3.10
N LEU A 103 -18.75 -11.19 -4.15
CA LEU A 103 -19.50 -9.93 -4.23
C LEU A 103 -20.93 -10.18 -4.68
N SER A 104 -21.89 -9.44 -4.12
CA SER A 104 -23.27 -9.47 -4.61
C SER A 104 -23.34 -8.96 -6.06
N VAL A 105 -24.32 -9.42 -6.84
CA VAL A 105 -24.47 -9.01 -8.25
C VAL A 105 -24.53 -7.47 -8.38
N ALA A 106 -25.24 -6.81 -7.46
CA ALA A 106 -25.34 -5.35 -7.43
C ALA A 106 -23.97 -4.67 -7.17
N GLN A 107 -23.17 -5.18 -6.23
CA GLN A 107 -21.83 -4.65 -5.95
C GLN A 107 -20.88 -4.83 -7.14
N ARG A 108 -20.97 -5.94 -7.86
CA ARG A 108 -20.16 -6.19 -9.07
C ARG A 108 -20.47 -5.18 -10.17
N TRP A 109 -21.75 -4.94 -10.44
CA TRP A 109 -22.16 -3.96 -11.44
C TRP A 109 -21.75 -2.55 -11.04
N MET A 110 -21.96 -2.17 -9.78
CA MET A 110 -21.55 -0.85 -9.30
C MET A 110 -20.04 -0.63 -9.39
N LEU A 111 -19.24 -1.64 -9.03
CA LEU A 111 -17.79 -1.59 -9.13
C LEU A 111 -17.33 -1.56 -10.60
N GLY A 112 -17.92 -2.39 -11.46
CA GLY A 112 -17.58 -2.44 -12.88
C GLY A 112 -17.92 -1.16 -13.63
N ILE A 113 -19.13 -0.63 -13.43
CA ILE A 113 -19.57 0.64 -14.02
C ILE A 113 -18.72 1.79 -13.47
N GLY A 114 -18.52 1.86 -12.15
CA GLY A 114 -17.70 2.90 -11.52
C GLY A 114 -16.26 2.90 -12.04
N ALA A 115 -15.62 1.73 -12.11
CA ALA A 115 -14.28 1.59 -12.66
C ALA A 115 -14.22 1.95 -14.15
N GLY A 116 -15.21 1.54 -14.94
CA GLY A 116 -15.31 1.88 -16.36
C GLY A 116 -15.42 3.39 -16.59
N ILE A 117 -16.30 4.07 -15.87
CA ILE A 117 -16.46 5.53 -15.93
C ILE A 117 -15.16 6.23 -15.52
N ALA A 118 -14.52 5.77 -14.44
CA ALA A 118 -13.25 6.34 -13.99
C ALA A 118 -12.15 6.19 -15.04
N LEU A 119 -12.02 5.03 -15.69
CA LEU A 119 -11.04 4.80 -16.75
C LEU A 119 -11.30 5.68 -17.98
N ILE A 120 -12.56 5.79 -18.40
CA ILE A 120 -12.94 6.66 -19.53
C ILE A 120 -12.63 8.13 -19.18
N ALA A 121 -12.99 8.59 -17.99
CA ALA A 121 -12.67 9.95 -17.54
C ALA A 121 -11.16 10.20 -17.52
N ILE A 122 -10.37 9.26 -16.99
CA ILE A 122 -8.91 9.36 -16.99
C ILE A 122 -8.37 9.46 -18.42
N ALA A 123 -8.83 8.61 -19.33
CA ALA A 123 -8.40 8.62 -20.72
C ALA A 123 -8.74 9.95 -21.42
N LEU A 124 -9.95 10.48 -21.21
CA LEU A 124 -10.41 11.73 -21.83
C LEU A 124 -9.72 12.97 -21.25
N LEU A 125 -9.43 12.98 -19.95
CA LEU A 125 -8.80 14.13 -19.28
C LEU A 125 -7.26 14.04 -19.30
N SER A 126 -6.68 12.95 -19.82
CA SER A 126 -5.23 12.80 -19.94
C SER A 126 -4.68 13.79 -20.96
N SER A 127 -3.51 14.35 -20.65
CA SER A 127 -2.82 15.26 -21.55
C SER A 127 -1.88 14.48 -22.46
N ALA A 128 -1.74 14.88 -23.73
CA ALA A 128 -0.71 14.36 -24.63
C ALA A 128 0.62 15.14 -24.53
N ALA A 129 0.68 16.19 -23.72
CA ALA A 129 1.87 17.02 -23.59
C ALA A 129 3.00 16.24 -22.92
N VAL A 130 4.13 16.05 -23.61
CA VAL A 130 5.25 15.19 -23.13
C VAL A 130 5.86 15.65 -21.81
N ARG A 131 5.93 16.97 -21.57
CA ARG A 131 6.59 17.56 -20.40
C ARG A 131 6.09 17.02 -19.05
N PRO A 132 4.79 17.04 -18.72
CA PRO A 132 4.28 16.46 -17.46
C PRO A 132 4.59 14.96 -17.33
N HIS A 133 4.57 14.18 -18.42
CA HIS A 133 4.94 12.77 -18.34
C HIS A 133 6.40 12.59 -17.92
N LEU A 134 7.32 13.34 -18.54
CA LEU A 134 8.75 13.30 -18.19
C LEU A 134 9.00 13.74 -16.74
N ILE A 135 8.29 14.77 -16.26
CA ILE A 135 8.35 15.18 -14.85
C ILE A 135 7.87 14.04 -13.95
N GLY A 136 6.77 13.38 -14.31
CA GLY A 136 6.26 12.22 -13.59
C GLY A 136 7.27 11.08 -13.51
N VAL A 137 7.91 10.74 -14.64
CA VAL A 137 8.96 9.71 -14.70
C VAL A 137 10.15 10.10 -13.82
N ALA A 138 10.64 11.33 -13.95
CA ALA A 138 11.78 11.81 -13.17
C ALA A 138 11.48 11.79 -11.66
N LEU A 139 10.27 12.18 -11.25
CA LEU A 139 9.83 12.10 -9.86
C LEU A 139 9.75 10.65 -9.36
N ALA A 140 9.10 9.77 -10.13
CA ALA A 140 8.93 8.36 -9.77
C ALA A 140 10.29 7.66 -9.62
N VAL A 141 11.20 7.86 -10.57
CA VAL A 141 12.55 7.28 -10.54
C VAL A 141 13.37 7.89 -9.41
N GLY A 142 13.43 9.22 -9.30
CA GLY A 142 14.23 9.90 -8.29
C GLY A 142 13.83 9.52 -6.87
N VAL A 143 12.51 9.49 -6.60
CA VAL A 143 12.00 9.08 -5.29
C VAL A 143 12.13 7.58 -5.07
N GLY A 144 11.94 6.75 -6.10
CA GLY A 144 12.18 5.31 -6.00
C GLY A 144 13.62 4.98 -5.61
N VAL A 145 14.60 5.68 -6.21
CA VAL A 145 16.02 5.58 -5.83
C VAL A 145 16.24 6.06 -4.40
N ALA A 146 15.68 7.21 -4.03
CA ALA A 146 15.80 7.74 -2.66
C ALA A 146 15.25 6.77 -1.61
N ILE A 147 14.07 6.19 -1.85
CA ILE A 147 13.48 5.16 -0.99
C ILE A 147 14.40 3.94 -0.92
N ALA A 148 14.90 3.44 -2.05
CA ALA A 148 15.79 2.28 -2.07
C ALA A 148 17.08 2.53 -1.28
N LEU A 149 17.65 3.73 -1.38
CA LEU A 149 18.83 4.14 -0.61
C LEU A 149 18.52 4.22 0.89
N VAL A 150 17.39 4.82 1.29
CA VAL A 150 16.96 4.90 2.68
C VAL A 150 16.74 3.51 3.26
N LEU A 151 16.05 2.62 2.55
CA LEU A 151 15.78 1.25 2.99
C LEU A 151 17.05 0.40 3.11
N ARG A 152 18.03 0.58 2.21
CA ARG A 152 19.34 -0.10 2.26
C ARG A 152 20.29 0.49 3.29
N SER A 153 20.05 1.72 3.73
CA SER A 153 20.87 2.38 4.74
C SER A 153 20.53 1.92 6.14
N ARG A 154 21.46 2.13 7.09
CA ARG A 154 21.22 1.94 8.52
C ARG A 154 20.29 3.00 9.13
N ALA A 155 19.74 3.94 8.33
CA ALA A 155 18.87 5.00 8.84
C ALA A 155 17.57 4.47 9.48
N LEU A 156 17.18 3.25 9.10
CA LEU A 156 16.02 2.56 9.65
C LEU A 156 16.41 1.46 10.65
N ASP A 157 17.70 1.28 10.95
CA ASP A 157 18.14 0.33 11.98
C ASP A 157 17.57 0.76 13.34
N GLY A 158 16.90 -0.17 14.01
CA GLY A 158 16.18 0.07 15.26
C GLY A 158 14.67 0.35 15.10
N LEU A 159 14.18 0.64 13.89
CA LEU A 159 12.73 0.64 13.64
C LEU A 159 12.24 -0.80 13.47
N ALA A 160 11.21 -1.18 14.24
CA ALA A 160 10.66 -2.53 14.24
C ALA A 160 11.72 -3.62 14.52
N ALA A 161 12.64 -3.37 15.46
CA ALA A 161 13.67 -4.35 15.85
C ALA A 161 13.05 -5.65 16.36
N THR A 162 11.94 -5.53 17.10
CA THR A 162 10.99 -6.61 17.37
C THR A 162 9.76 -6.41 16.48
N PRO A 163 9.37 -7.38 15.64
CA PRO A 163 8.21 -7.23 14.75
C PRO A 163 6.93 -7.10 15.58
N ASN A 164 6.45 -5.87 15.75
CA ASN A 164 5.18 -5.56 16.40
C ASN A 164 4.37 -4.63 15.49
N LEU A 165 3.62 -5.25 14.58
CA LEU A 165 2.91 -4.54 13.52
C LEU A 165 1.97 -3.47 14.06
N GLU A 166 1.26 -3.72 15.17
CA GLU A 166 0.33 -2.75 15.75
C GLU A 166 1.06 -1.52 16.31
N ALA A 167 2.17 -1.73 17.04
CA ALA A 167 2.97 -0.63 17.58
C ALA A 167 3.67 0.18 16.48
N ASP A 168 4.20 -0.51 15.46
CA ASP A 168 4.88 0.15 14.34
C ASP A 168 3.89 0.87 13.42
N PHE A 169 2.71 0.31 13.17
CA PHE A 169 1.63 0.98 12.43
C PHE A 169 1.18 2.27 13.13
N ALA A 170 1.01 2.21 14.46
CA ALA A 170 0.66 3.38 15.25
C ALA A 170 1.76 4.46 15.21
N ARG A 171 3.04 4.07 15.30
CA ARG A 171 4.19 4.97 15.39
C ARG A 171 4.59 5.57 14.04
N LEU A 172 4.62 4.77 12.98
CA LEU A 172 5.13 5.14 11.66
C LEU A 172 4.04 5.49 10.66
N GLY A 173 2.84 4.95 10.85
CA GLY A 173 1.76 5.09 9.88
C GLY A 173 1.58 3.90 8.97
N MET A 174 0.45 3.89 8.27
CA MET A 174 0.04 2.76 7.43
C MET A 174 1.01 2.56 6.27
N MET A 175 1.25 3.61 5.47
CA MET A 175 2.07 3.49 4.27
C MET A 175 3.53 3.19 4.58
N ALA A 176 4.10 3.84 5.60
CA ALA A 176 5.47 3.61 6.02
C ALA A 176 5.68 2.18 6.57
N SER A 177 4.74 1.70 7.40
CA SER A 177 4.81 0.34 7.96
C SER A 177 4.64 -0.71 6.87
N LEU A 178 3.71 -0.49 5.95
CA LEU A 178 3.49 -1.38 4.81
C LEU A 178 4.74 -1.50 3.93
N LEU A 179 5.38 -0.39 3.58
CA LEU A 179 6.61 -0.37 2.79
C LEU A 179 7.76 -1.09 3.52
N LEU A 180 7.97 -0.79 4.80
CA LEU A 180 9.06 -1.36 5.59
C LEU A 180 8.93 -2.87 5.70
N TYR A 181 7.73 -3.37 6.01
CA TYR A 181 7.47 -4.80 6.14
C TYR A 181 7.52 -5.51 4.78
N TRP A 182 7.03 -4.87 3.70
CA TRP A 182 7.15 -5.39 2.33
C TRP A 182 8.63 -5.59 1.94
N TRP A 183 9.47 -4.60 2.21
CA TRP A 183 10.89 -4.66 1.87
C TRP A 183 11.64 -5.73 2.67
N ARG A 184 11.34 -5.89 3.97
CA ARG A 184 11.93 -6.95 4.80
C ARG A 184 11.49 -8.34 4.37
N TRP A 185 10.24 -8.50 3.97
CA TRP A 185 9.73 -9.77 3.45
C TRP A 185 10.44 -10.20 2.16
N LEU A 186 10.69 -9.26 1.24
CA LEU A 186 11.48 -9.57 0.03
C LEU A 186 12.91 -10.05 0.34
N GLY A 187 13.45 -9.69 1.51
CA GLY A 187 14.76 -10.14 1.99
C GLY A 187 14.72 -11.39 2.87
N SER A 188 13.55 -11.86 3.32
CA SER A 188 13.44 -13.06 4.14
C SER A 188 13.45 -14.31 3.28
N SER A 189 14.28 -15.29 3.64
CA SER A 189 14.27 -16.62 3.03
C SER A 189 13.08 -17.43 3.54
N ASP A 190 12.53 -18.31 2.70
CA ASP A 190 11.47 -19.23 3.13
C ASP A 190 11.94 -20.09 4.32
N PRO A 191 11.08 -20.30 5.32
CA PRO A 191 11.40 -21.21 6.41
C PRO A 191 11.69 -22.60 5.85
N GLN A 192 12.69 -23.26 6.42
CA GLN A 192 13.02 -24.64 6.05
C GLN A 192 11.75 -25.51 6.22
N PRO A 193 11.44 -26.41 5.26
CA PRO A 193 10.31 -27.32 5.39
C PRO A 193 10.36 -28.04 6.73
N CYS A 194 9.22 -28.14 7.42
CA CYS A 194 9.15 -28.95 8.63
C CYS A 194 9.67 -30.35 8.32
N PRO A 195 10.59 -30.90 9.14
CA PRO A 195 11.02 -32.28 8.96
C PRO A 195 9.77 -33.17 9.02
N ALA A 196 9.68 -34.11 8.07
CA ALA A 196 8.55 -35.03 8.02
C ALA A 196 8.39 -35.69 9.39
N VAL A 197 7.22 -35.53 10.01
CA VAL A 197 6.89 -36.25 11.23
C VAL A 197 6.91 -37.73 10.85
N ALA A 198 7.92 -38.46 11.34
CA ALA A 198 7.97 -39.90 11.18
C ALA A 198 6.68 -40.46 11.79
N GLN A 199 5.78 -40.99 10.94
CA GLN A 199 4.66 -41.78 11.43
C GLN A 199 5.26 -42.96 12.18
N GLN A 200 5.18 -42.94 13.51
CA GLN A 200 5.47 -44.12 14.30
C GLN A 200 4.40 -45.16 13.91
N PRO A 201 4.78 -46.32 13.34
CA PRO A 201 3.85 -47.41 13.11
C PRO A 201 3.25 -47.81 14.45
N GLY A 202 1.95 -48.08 14.46
CA GLY A 202 1.12 -48.28 15.64
C GLY A 202 1.84 -49.00 16.79
N ALA A 203 1.89 -48.34 17.93
CA ALA A 203 2.02 -49.06 19.19
C ALA A 203 0.72 -49.86 19.35
N ASP A 204 0.79 -51.15 19.02
CA ASP A 204 -0.21 -52.13 19.40
C ASP A 204 -0.45 -51.99 20.91
N LEU A 205 -1.65 -51.50 21.27
CA LEU A 205 -2.09 -51.46 22.65
C LEU A 205 -2.50 -52.87 23.06
N PRO A 206 -1.97 -53.40 24.19
CA PRO A 206 -2.34 -54.71 24.73
C PRO A 206 -3.78 -54.74 25.28
#